data_AF-A0A7S4VAS6-F1
#
_entry.id   AF-A0A7S4VAS6-F1
#
_cell.length_a   1.000
_cell.length_b   1.000
_cell.length_c   1.000
_cell.angle_alpha   90.00
_cell.angle_beta   90.00
_cell.angle_gamma   90.00
#
_symmetry.space_group_name_H-M   'P 1'
#
loop_
_entity.id
_entity.type
_entity.pdbx_description
1 polymer ?
#
loop_
_entity_poly.entity_id
_entity_poly.type
_entity_poly.pdbx_seq_one_letter_code
_entity_poly.pdbx_strand_id
1 'polypeptide(L)'
;AKIYLMAAEKARDISAFDKCSDYASKGISMLPSDKWDSHPEMAVKLYSLAAEAERVLGRYSQMEIYCKEVLAQKSISILHKKDVYLAKLDRMANVELRYDDAIHLCLTVLKELGCR
;
A
#
# COMPACT_ATOMS: atom_id res chain seq x y z
N ALA A 1 -8.52 -6.83 13.86
CA ALA A 1 -7.96 -5.93 12.83
C ALA A 1 -8.18 -4.43 13.14
N LYS A 2 -9.40 -3.94 13.42
CA LYS A 2 -9.70 -2.49 13.56
C LYS A 2 -8.82 -1.70 14.53
N ILE A 3 -8.55 -2.21 15.74
CA ILE A 3 -7.69 -1.52 16.73
C ILE A 3 -6.26 -1.38 16.20
N TYR A 4 -5.73 -2.42 15.53
CA TYR A 4 -4.41 -2.38 14.91
C TYR A 4 -4.33 -1.41 13.75
N LEU A 5 -5.41 -1.27 12.96
CA LEU A 5 -5.49 -0.24 11.93
C LEU A 5 -5.34 1.16 12.54
N MET A 6 -6.12 1.47 13.59
CA MET A 6 -6.03 2.76 14.27
C MET A 6 -4.63 3.01 14.88
N ALA A 7 -4.01 1.97 15.45
CA ALA A 7 -2.66 2.06 15.99
C ALA A 7 -1.61 2.30 14.89
N ALA A 8 -1.73 1.63 13.75
CA ALA A 8 -0.86 1.82 12.59
C ALA A 8 -0.98 3.23 12.02
N GLU A 9 -2.20 3.75 11.86
CA GLU A 9 -2.45 5.13 11.42
C GLU A 9 -1.80 6.14 12.37
N LYS A 10 -2.03 5.97 13.68
CA LYS A 10 -1.44 6.87 14.68
C LYS A 10 0.08 6.80 14.68
N ALA A 11 0.66 5.62 14.49
CA ALA A 11 2.10 5.44 14.38
C ALA A 11 2.66 6.11 13.11
N ARG A 12 1.99 5.98 11.96
CA ARG A 12 2.33 6.71 10.73
C ARG A 12 2.30 8.22 10.94
N ASP A 13 1.25 8.74 11.57
CA ASP A 13 1.05 10.19 11.75
C ASP A 13 2.14 10.84 12.61
N ILE A 14 2.75 10.09 13.54
CA ILE A 14 3.90 10.52 14.35
C ILE A 14 5.25 10.05 13.78
N SER A 15 5.28 9.54 12.55
CA SER A 15 6.48 9.01 11.87
C SER A 15 7.18 7.84 12.57
N ALA A 16 6.47 7.09 13.43
CA ALA A 16 6.97 5.87 14.06
C ALA A 16 6.81 4.66 13.12
N PHE A 17 7.53 4.66 11.98
CA PHE A 17 7.28 3.70 10.89
C PHE A 17 7.56 2.25 11.25
N ASP A 18 8.53 1.94 12.13
CA ASP A 18 8.70 0.57 12.65
C ASP A 18 7.43 0.09 13.38
N LYS A 19 6.81 0.96 14.19
CA LYS A 19 5.55 0.64 14.88
C LYS A 19 4.38 0.58 13.92
N CYS A 20 4.37 1.44 12.89
CA CYS A 20 3.37 1.37 11.83
C CYS A 20 3.40 -0.01 11.14
N SER A 21 4.58 -0.48 10.76
CA SER A 21 4.79 -1.83 10.19
C SER A 21 4.34 -2.94 11.16
N ASP A 22 4.75 -2.89 12.42
CA ASP A 22 4.35 -3.87 13.45
C ASP A 22 2.82 -3.94 13.62
N TYR A 23 2.14 -2.79 13.68
CA TYR A 23 0.69 -2.75 13.85
C TYR A 23 -0.05 -3.12 12.58
N ALA A 24 0.40 -2.67 11.42
CA ALA A 24 -0.23 -3.00 10.14
C ALA A 24 -0.14 -4.52 9.87
N SER A 25 1.03 -5.13 10.05
CA SER A 25 1.22 -6.58 9.88
C SER A 25 0.37 -7.41 10.84
N LYS A 26 0.27 -7.02 12.12
CA LYS A 26 -0.67 -7.63 13.09
C LYS A 26 -2.13 -7.41 12.70
N GLY A 27 -2.47 -6.25 12.13
CA GLY A 27 -3.79 -5.97 11.61
C GLY A 27 -4.16 -6.92 10.47
N ILE A 28 -3.23 -7.13 9.54
CA ILE A 28 -3.36 -8.02 8.38
C ILE A 28 -3.57 -9.48 8.82
N SER A 29 -2.77 -9.97 9.77
CA SER A 29 -2.89 -11.37 10.24
C SER A 29 -4.21 -11.66 10.98
N MET A 30 -4.92 -10.62 11.40
CA MET A 30 -6.22 -10.70 12.07
C MET A 30 -7.41 -10.54 11.12
N LEU A 31 -7.17 -10.35 9.82
CA LEU A 31 -8.23 -10.30 8.81
C LEU A 31 -8.68 -11.72 8.43
N PRO A 32 -9.96 -11.93 8.10
CA PRO A 32 -10.45 -13.22 7.63
C PRO A 32 -9.87 -13.58 6.25
N SER A 33 -10.01 -14.84 5.83
CA SER A 33 -9.53 -15.29 4.51
C SER A 33 -10.22 -14.53 3.36
N ASP A 34 -11.52 -14.24 3.52
CA ASP A 34 -12.39 -13.51 2.58
C ASP A 34 -12.31 -11.98 2.70
N LYS A 35 -11.29 -11.45 3.39
CA LYS A 35 -11.12 -10.02 3.73
C LYS A 35 -11.34 -9.03 2.58
N TRP A 36 -11.01 -9.41 1.35
CA TRP A 36 -11.16 -8.54 0.19
C TRP A 36 -12.61 -8.36 -0.23
N ASP A 37 -13.49 -9.30 0.13
CA ASP A 37 -14.93 -9.25 -0.12
C ASP A 37 -15.68 -8.75 1.12
N SER A 38 -15.32 -9.27 2.30
CA SER A 38 -16.02 -8.96 3.56
C SER A 38 -15.61 -7.62 4.17
N HIS A 39 -14.35 -7.20 4.00
CA HIS A 39 -13.78 -6.00 4.61
C HIS A 39 -12.81 -5.24 3.67
N PRO A 40 -13.20 -4.95 2.41
CA PRO A 40 -12.29 -4.43 1.38
C PRO A 40 -11.54 -3.18 1.82
N GLU A 41 -12.24 -2.20 2.40
CA GLU A 41 -11.62 -0.93 2.82
C GLU A 41 -10.58 -1.13 3.91
N MET A 42 -10.88 -1.96 4.91
CA MET A 42 -9.96 -2.24 6.02
C MET A 42 -8.74 -3.00 5.53
N ALA A 43 -8.94 -3.98 4.65
CA ALA A 43 -7.86 -4.75 4.04
C ALA A 43 -6.93 -3.83 3.23
N VAL A 44 -7.49 -3.03 2.31
CA VAL A 44 -6.69 -2.10 1.50
C VAL A 44 -5.90 -1.14 2.37
N LYS A 45 -6.52 -0.56 3.40
CA LYS A 45 -5.85 0.42 4.26
C LYS A 45 -4.70 -0.20 5.06
N LEU A 46 -4.90 -1.39 5.64
CA LEU A 46 -3.86 -2.10 6.37
C LEU A 46 -2.68 -2.47 5.48
N TYR A 47 -2.94 -3.03 4.30
CA TYR A 47 -1.89 -3.39 3.35
C TYR A 47 -1.17 -2.15 2.80
N SER A 48 -1.88 -1.03 2.58
CA SER A 48 -1.29 0.23 2.12
C SER A 48 -0.38 0.85 3.17
N LEU A 49 -0.81 0.87 4.44
CA LEU A 49 0.02 1.32 5.57
C LEU A 49 1.27 0.46 5.74
N ALA A 50 1.14 -0.86 5.58
CA ALA A 50 2.27 -1.76 5.62
C ALA A 50 3.25 -1.48 4.47
N ALA A 51 2.75 -1.35 3.23
CA ALA A 51 3.57 -1.01 2.08
C ALA A 51 4.31 0.33 2.24
N GLU A 52 3.62 1.36 2.75
CA GLU A 52 4.21 2.66 3.03
C GLU A 52 5.30 2.58 4.11
N ALA A 53 5.03 1.91 5.22
CA ALA A 53 6.00 1.76 6.30
C ALA A 53 7.25 1.00 5.83
N GLU A 54 7.08 -0.12 5.14
CA GLU A 54 8.21 -0.89 4.58
C GLU A 54 9.01 -0.08 3.56
N ARG A 55 8.35 0.74 2.73
CA ARG A 55 9.02 1.66 1.80
C ARG A 55 9.90 2.66 2.55
N VAL A 56 9.36 3.34 3.56
CA VAL A 56 10.11 4.34 4.34
C VAL A 56 11.28 3.70 5.08
N LEU A 57 11.13 2.46 5.55
CA LEU A 57 12.18 1.71 6.22
C LEU A 57 13.20 1.07 5.25
N GLY A 58 13.05 1.27 3.94
CA GLY A 58 13.94 0.69 2.91
C GLY A 58 13.76 -0.82 2.69
N ARG A 59 12.70 -1.41 3.24
CA ARG A 59 12.39 -2.85 3.19
C ARG A 59 11.56 -3.19 1.94
N TYR A 60 12.14 -2.90 0.77
CA TYR A 60 11.41 -2.92 -0.51
C TYR A 60 10.83 -4.28 -0.90
N SER A 61 11.48 -5.39 -0.53
CA SER A 61 10.95 -6.74 -0.81
C SER A 61 9.61 -6.98 -0.13
N GLN A 62 9.47 -6.55 1.13
CA GLN A 62 8.24 -6.71 1.89
C GLN A 62 7.16 -5.72 1.41
N MET A 63 7.57 -4.49 1.08
CA MET A 63 6.69 -3.51 0.45
C MET A 63 6.06 -4.06 -0.85
N GLU A 64 6.86 -4.68 -1.72
CA GLU A 64 6.38 -5.20 -3.01
C GLU A 64 5.37 -6.35 -2.82
N ILE A 65 5.53 -7.17 -1.78
CA ILE A 65 4.55 -8.22 -1.41
C ILE A 65 3.20 -7.56 -1.08
N TYR A 66 3.18 -6.57 -0.20
CA TYR A 66 1.94 -5.88 0.18
C TYR A 66 1.31 -5.15 -1.01
N CYS A 67 2.12 -4.53 -1.86
CA CYS A 67 1.64 -3.89 -3.07
C CYS A 67 0.95 -4.87 -4.01
N LYS A 68 1.59 -6.02 -4.28
CA LYS A 68 1.03 -7.06 -5.16
C LYS A 68 -0.31 -7.59 -4.67
N GLU A 69 -0.45 -7.81 -3.37
CA GLU A 69 -1.68 -8.28 -2.75
C GLU A 69 -2.86 -7.33 -3.02
N VAL A 70 -2.65 -6.01 -2.87
CA VAL A 70 -3.69 -5.00 -3.15
C VAL A 70 -3.96 -4.88 -4.65
N LEU A 71 -2.91 -4.84 -5.48
CA LEU A 71 -3.06 -4.65 -6.92
C LEU A 71 -3.79 -5.80 -7.61
N ALA A 72 -3.63 -7.04 -7.10
CA ALA A 72 -4.32 -8.23 -7.60
C ALA A 72 -5.85 -8.17 -7.47
N GLN A 73 -6.39 -7.30 -6.58
CA GLN A 73 -7.82 -7.25 -6.30
C GLN A 73 -8.58 -6.44 -7.35
N LYS A 74 -9.22 -7.11 -8.30
CA LYS A 74 -9.92 -6.45 -9.43
C LYS A 74 -11.18 -5.68 -9.00
N SER A 75 -11.83 -6.09 -7.92
CA SER A 75 -13.05 -5.44 -7.38
C SER A 75 -12.76 -4.08 -6.73
N ILE A 76 -11.49 -3.80 -6.41
CA ILE A 76 -11.08 -2.60 -5.70
C ILE A 76 -10.76 -1.50 -6.72
N SER A 77 -11.47 -0.38 -6.60
CA SER A 77 -11.25 0.81 -7.42
C SER A 77 -9.79 1.26 -7.36
N ILE A 78 -9.25 1.71 -8.48
CA ILE A 78 -7.91 2.26 -8.59
C ILE A 78 -7.64 3.40 -7.61
N LEU A 79 -8.66 4.20 -7.28
CA LEU A 79 -8.55 5.30 -6.32
C LEU A 79 -8.17 4.79 -4.92
N HIS A 80 -8.70 3.63 -4.52
CA HIS A 80 -8.35 2.99 -3.25
C HIS A 80 -6.97 2.35 -3.26
N LYS A 81 -6.39 2.09 -4.45
CA LYS A 81 -5.05 1.53 -4.61
C LYS A 81 -3.96 2.59 -4.71
N LYS A 82 -4.30 3.88 -4.63
CA LYS A 82 -3.39 5.01 -4.88
C LYS A 82 -2.10 4.93 -4.05
N ASP A 83 -2.19 4.59 -2.77
CA ASP A 83 -1.05 4.63 -1.84
C ASP A 83 -0.03 3.55 -2.20
N VAL A 84 -0.51 2.39 -2.68
CA VAL A 84 0.31 1.31 -3.20
C VAL A 84 0.98 1.69 -4.53
N TYR A 85 0.27 2.38 -5.43
CA TYR A 85 0.89 2.89 -6.65
C TYR A 85 1.98 3.91 -6.35
N LEU A 86 1.74 4.85 -5.42
CA LEU A 86 2.76 5.82 -4.99
C LEU A 86 3.99 5.13 -4.43
N ALA A 87 3.81 4.07 -3.62
CA ALA A 87 4.93 3.31 -3.09
C ALA A 87 5.77 2.67 -4.22
N LYS A 88 5.13 2.06 -5.22
CA LYS A 88 5.83 1.49 -6.37
C LYS A 88 6.55 2.53 -7.22
N LEU A 89 5.91 3.67 -7.47
CA LEU A 89 6.49 4.78 -8.23
C LEU A 89 7.73 5.33 -7.55
N ASP A 90 7.66 5.55 -6.23
CA ASP A 90 8.79 6.02 -5.43
C ASP A 90 9.97 5.05 -5.52
N ARG A 91 9.73 3.74 -5.41
CA ARG A 91 10.77 2.73 -5.57
C ARG A 91 11.38 2.74 -6.98
N MET A 92 10.55 2.78 -8.02
CA MET A 92 11.02 2.80 -9.41
C MET A 92 11.87 4.05 -9.70
N ALA A 93 11.41 5.22 -9.28
CA ALA A 93 12.08 6.49 -9.57
C ALA A 93 13.32 6.73 -8.70
N ASN A 94 13.22 6.50 -7.39
CA ASN A 94 14.23 6.94 -6.42
C ASN A 94 15.23 5.84 -6.02
N VAL A 95 14.90 4.57 -6.25
CA VAL A 95 15.75 3.43 -5.86
C VAL A 95 16.28 2.71 -7.08
N GLU A 96 15.41 2.34 -8.02
CA GLU A 96 15.81 1.61 -9.23
C GLU A 96 16.31 2.54 -10.35
N LEU A 97 16.05 3.86 -10.24
CA LEU A 97 16.36 4.86 -11.28
C LEU A 97 15.70 4.54 -12.64
N ARG A 98 14.57 3.84 -12.62
CA ARG A 98 13.77 3.46 -13.78
C ARG A 98 12.71 4.51 -14.07
N TYR A 99 13.15 5.71 -14.42
CA TYR A 99 12.29 6.87 -14.60
C TYR A 99 11.23 6.67 -15.70
N ASP A 100 11.60 6.10 -16.84
CA ASP A 100 10.66 5.87 -17.94
C ASP A 100 9.53 4.93 -17.52
N ASP A 101 9.86 3.83 -16.82
CA ASP A 101 8.86 2.89 -16.29
C ASP A 101 7.95 3.55 -15.25
N ALA A 102 8.51 4.41 -14.39
CA ALA A 102 7.72 5.16 -13.41
C ALA A 102 6.75 6.14 -14.10
N ILE A 103 7.21 6.86 -15.13
CA ILE A 103 6.38 7.78 -15.92
C ILE A 103 5.27 7.00 -16.63
N HIS A 104 5.60 5.89 -17.29
CA HIS A 104 4.62 5.05 -17.96
C HIS A 104 3.55 4.49 -17.00
N LEU A 105 3.96 4.03 -15.81
CA LEU A 105 3.03 3.57 -14.78
C LEU A 105 2.13 4.71 -14.30
N CYS A 106 2.69 5.87 -14.01
CA CYS A 106 1.92 7.04 -13.56
C CYS A 106 0.88 7.48 -14.61
N LEU A 107 1.27 7.59 -15.88
CA LEU A 107 0.37 7.93 -16.98
C LEU A 107 -0.74 6.89 -17.15
N THR A 108 -0.42 5.59 -17.00
CA THR A 108 -1.42 4.52 -17.06
C THR A 108 -2.45 4.66 -15.94
N VAL A 109 -2.00 4.90 -14.70
CA VAL A 109 -2.87 5.10 -13.53
C VAL A 109 -3.75 6.34 -13.71
N LEU A 110 -3.19 7.46 -14.19
CA LEU A 110 -3.94 8.69 -14.43
C LEU A 110 -5.01 8.52 -15.51
N LYS A 111 -4.68 7.79 -16.59
CA LYS A 111 -5.64 7.48 -17.65
C LYS A 111 -6.79 6.62 -17.15
N GLU A 112 -6.51 5.62 -16.32
CA GLU A 112 -7.55 4.80 -15.67
C GLU A 112 -8.43 5.60 -14.71
N LEU A 113 -7.87 6.66 -14.09
CA LEU A 113 -8.62 7.63 -13.29
C LEU A 113 -9.43 8.64 -14.13
N GLY A 114 -9.31 8.61 -15.47
CA GLY A 114 -10.01 9.51 -16.38
C GLY A 114 -9.38 10.89 -16.54
N CYS A 115 -8.16 11.09 -16.04
CA CYS A 115 -7.40 12.32 -16.28
C CYS A 115 -6.92 12.35 -17.74
N ARG A 116 -7.12 13.48 -18.43
CA ARG A 116 -6.75 13.72 -19.83
C ARG A 116 -5.60 14.69 -19.92
#